data_AF-A0A6P0XS97-F1
#
_entry.id   AF-A0A6P0XS97-F1
#
_cell.length_a   1.000
_cell.length_b   1.000
_cell.length_c   1.000
_cell.angle_alpha   90.00
_cell.angle_beta   90.00
_cell.angle_gamma   90.00
#
_symmetry.space_group_name_H-M   'P 1'
#
loop_
_entity.id
_entity.type
_entity.pdbx_description
1 polymer ?
#
loop_
_entity_poly.entity_id
_entity_poly.type
_entity_poly.pdbx_seq_one_letter_code
_entity_poly.pdbx_strand_id
1 'polypeptide(L)'
;GWFFDEISRPEGTQILRYAARAIELADDVSGVQLELEKEFIGRLAFAPSNVELFKTGDEVYRQLVATAKISLEQVAAHYAINSLFTTYTREQRIYCYNAKQHDYQMRRMGNLSLAVGQLELVSEITLECKNFVFAVLHLGGWDFHCCIRSFSGQIVYEKLKQKLFDALQEASIANVIMTMSELFGERSFSLKDLFAEERQRIMGLLSQKTLNRLDQLYSQVYRDNYSIMMAFHRDNLPVPQELQVAAEVALGHRLLTSARGLERESSDGKLSVSYLAELEALATEVDDQQCRFHNLEVKEALERLIVSSLRHILHDREHHNVEEDIYNLERIIEVDDRLNLGLSLTNAQEIYFQSLENYIVPLCLGYIQKRNNAEIQTNGVEEGEAWELPQINKLLQLGKKLAIDVDRWLNQLY
;
A
#
# COMPACT_ATOMS: atom_id res chain seq x y z
N GLY A 1 11.90 25.84 16.08
CA GLY A 1 11.89 25.56 17.52
C GLY A 1 13.00 24.58 17.81
N TRP A 2 13.62 24.63 18.98
CA TRP A 2 14.58 23.61 19.43
C TRP A 2 14.07 23.13 20.78
N PHE A 3 13.74 21.85 20.90
CA PHE A 3 13.06 21.32 22.10
C PHE A 3 13.65 20.01 22.61
N PHE A 4 14.84 19.62 22.15
CA PHE A 4 15.41 18.31 22.49
C PHE A 4 16.92 18.38 22.78
N ASP A 5 17.36 17.49 23.67
CA ASP A 5 18.75 17.37 24.13
C ASP A 5 19.69 16.73 23.10
N GLU A 6 19.15 16.18 22.00
CA GLU A 6 19.92 15.50 20.97
C GLU A 6 19.62 16.02 19.56
N ILE A 7 20.63 16.60 18.93
CA ILE A 7 20.54 17.22 17.60
C ILE A 7 20.30 16.20 16.47
N SER A 8 20.77 14.96 16.62
CA SER A 8 20.61 13.90 15.60
C SER A 8 19.23 13.23 15.59
N ARG A 9 18.35 13.53 16.56
CA ARG A 9 16.98 12.99 16.57
C ARG A 9 16.16 13.48 15.36
N PRO A 10 15.08 12.77 14.98
CA PRO A 10 14.27 13.12 13.81
C PRO A 10 13.81 14.58 13.82
N GLU A 11 13.40 15.11 14.97
CA GLU A 11 12.93 16.49 15.12
C GLU A 11 14.06 17.50 14.93
N GLY A 12 15.21 17.28 15.59
CA GLY A 12 16.41 18.12 15.45
C GLY A 12 16.91 18.17 14.01
N THR A 13 17.02 16.99 13.39
CA THR A 13 17.38 16.85 11.97
C THR A 13 16.40 17.58 11.07
N GLN A 14 15.09 17.50 11.34
CA GLN A 14 14.07 18.17 10.55
C GLN A 14 14.18 19.70 10.61
N ILE A 15 14.47 20.25 11.79
CA ILE A 15 14.74 21.69 11.95
C ILE A 15 15.95 22.12 11.13
N LEU A 16 17.03 21.32 11.15
CA LEU A 16 18.21 21.59 10.34
C LEU A 16 17.93 21.50 8.83
N ARG A 17 17.05 20.61 8.38
CA ARG A 17 16.58 20.56 6.99
C ARG A 17 15.83 21.82 6.59
N TYR A 18 14.98 22.36 7.47
CA TYR A 18 14.33 23.65 7.22
C TYR A 18 15.34 24.80 7.17
N ALA A 19 16.33 24.80 8.07
CA ALA A 19 17.41 25.79 8.03
C ALA A 19 18.22 25.69 6.72
N ALA A 20 18.57 24.48 6.29
CA ALA A 20 19.24 24.24 5.02
C ALA A 20 18.42 24.74 3.83
N ARG A 21 17.10 24.50 3.82
CA ARG A 21 16.21 25.02 2.76
C ARG A 21 16.09 26.55 2.79
N ALA A 22 16.08 27.16 3.97
CA ALA A 22 16.06 28.61 4.10
C ALA A 22 17.36 29.24 3.58
N ILE A 23 18.51 28.62 3.87
CA ILE A 23 19.82 29.02 3.33
C ILE A 23 19.79 28.92 1.80
N GLU A 24 19.36 27.78 1.25
CA GLU A 24 19.25 27.59 -0.20
C GLU A 24 18.39 28.66 -0.88
N LEU A 25 17.22 28.99 -0.32
CA LEU A 25 16.36 30.05 -0.87
C LEU A 25 16.98 31.44 -0.73
N ALA A 26 17.70 31.71 0.36
CA ALA A 26 18.44 32.96 0.52
C ALA A 26 19.57 33.07 -0.51
N ASP A 27 20.21 31.96 -0.84
CA ASP A 27 21.27 31.89 -1.85
C ASP A 27 20.73 32.21 -3.24
N ASP A 28 19.57 31.65 -3.61
CA ASP A 28 18.93 31.89 -4.92
C ASP A 28 18.62 33.38 -5.16
N VAL A 29 18.42 34.15 -4.08
CA VAL A 29 18.13 35.59 -4.14
C VAL A 29 19.39 36.46 -3.99
N SER A 30 20.35 36.03 -3.17
CA SER A 30 21.53 36.85 -2.79
C SER A 30 22.79 36.56 -3.61
N GLY A 31 22.90 35.36 -4.21
CA GLY A 31 24.07 34.92 -4.96
C GLY A 31 25.29 34.50 -4.11
N VAL A 32 25.14 34.39 -2.78
CA VAL A 32 26.27 34.12 -1.84
C VAL A 32 26.26 32.67 -1.31
N GLN A 33 26.08 31.72 -2.23
CA GLN A 33 25.72 30.33 -1.90
C GLN A 33 26.67 29.60 -0.94
N LEU A 34 27.97 29.82 -1.09
CA LEU A 34 28.98 29.05 -0.36
C LEU A 34 29.35 29.66 0.99
N GLU A 35 28.98 30.91 1.28
CA GLU A 35 29.42 31.56 2.52
C GLU A 35 28.43 31.30 3.66
N LEU A 36 27.13 31.40 3.38
CA LEU A 36 26.07 31.20 4.37
C LEU A 36 26.03 29.74 4.88
N GLU A 37 26.09 28.76 3.98
CA GLU A 37 26.09 27.34 4.37
C GLU A 37 27.34 26.98 5.17
N LYS A 38 28.53 27.44 4.74
CA LYS A 38 29.78 27.18 5.46
C LYS A 38 29.79 27.81 6.85
N GLU A 39 29.30 29.04 6.98
CA GLU A 39 29.18 29.70 8.29
C GLU A 39 28.21 28.93 9.19
N PHE A 40 27.06 28.50 8.65
CA PHE A 40 26.08 27.71 9.39
C PHE A 40 26.65 26.38 9.90
N ILE A 41 27.33 25.61 9.03
CA ILE A 41 28.02 24.37 9.39
C ILE A 41 29.11 24.65 10.44
N GLY A 42 29.88 25.73 10.28
CA GLY A 42 30.90 26.13 11.25
C GLY A 42 30.32 26.41 12.64
N ARG A 43 29.13 27.00 12.73
CA ARG A 43 28.41 27.19 13.99
C ARG A 43 27.88 25.86 14.56
N LEU A 44 27.42 24.95 13.71
CA LEU A 44 26.93 23.63 14.14
C LEU A 44 28.02 22.73 14.72
N ALA A 45 29.30 22.95 14.35
CA ALA A 45 30.41 22.20 14.92
C ALA A 45 30.56 22.39 16.45
N PHE A 46 30.01 23.48 17.00
CA PHE A 46 30.00 23.73 18.44
C PHE A 46 28.82 23.08 19.17
N ALA A 47 27.88 22.47 18.46
CA ALA A 47 26.76 21.73 19.04
C ALA A 47 27.16 20.25 19.23
N PRO A 48 27.37 19.76 20.45
CA PRO A 48 27.70 18.35 20.66
C PRO A 48 26.50 17.45 20.35
N SER A 49 26.78 16.25 19.84
CA SER A 49 25.83 15.14 19.75
C SER A 49 26.20 14.08 20.78
N ASN A 50 25.21 13.48 21.43
CA ASN A 50 25.38 12.36 22.36
C ASN A 50 25.59 11.03 21.62
N VAL A 51 25.54 11.02 20.27
CA VAL A 51 25.75 9.84 19.43
C VAL A 51 27.18 9.84 18.89
N GLU A 52 27.94 8.78 19.21
CA GLU A 52 29.37 8.66 18.87
C GLU A 52 29.65 8.74 17.37
N LEU A 53 28.71 8.29 16.53
CA LEU A 53 28.80 8.37 15.07
C LEU A 53 28.94 9.81 14.57
N PHE A 54 28.19 10.75 15.17
CA PHE A 54 28.13 12.13 14.70
C PHE A 54 29.10 13.02 15.46
N LYS A 55 29.24 12.84 16.78
CA LYS A 55 30.06 13.67 17.69
C LYS A 55 29.59 15.13 17.81
N THR A 56 29.38 15.82 16.70
CA THR A 56 29.04 17.24 16.61
C THR A 56 27.97 17.49 15.54
N GLY A 57 27.31 18.64 15.61
CA GLY A 57 26.16 18.99 14.79
C GLY A 57 26.49 19.19 13.31
N ASP A 58 27.74 19.51 12.97
CA ASP A 58 28.20 19.63 11.58
C ASP A 58 28.25 18.27 10.88
N GLU A 59 28.54 17.18 11.61
CA GLU A 59 28.49 15.83 11.06
C GLU A 59 27.04 15.34 10.93
N VAL A 60 26.16 15.69 11.88
CA VAL A 60 24.71 15.50 11.73
C VAL A 60 24.20 16.20 10.48
N TYR A 61 24.62 17.45 10.25
CA TYR A 61 24.25 18.19 9.05
C TYR A 61 24.73 17.48 7.78
N ARG A 62 26.02 17.12 7.71
CA ARG A 62 26.61 16.47 6.54
C ARG A 62 25.95 15.14 6.20
N GLN A 63 25.66 14.31 7.21
CA GLN A 63 25.13 12.96 6.96
C GLN A 63 23.60 12.90 6.82
N LEU A 64 22.85 13.70 7.59
CA LEU A 64 21.38 13.56 7.68
C LEU A 64 20.60 14.70 7.03
N VAL A 65 21.25 15.86 6.81
CA VAL A 65 20.60 17.08 6.31
C VAL A 65 21.01 17.35 4.86
N ALA A 66 22.31 17.43 4.57
CA ALA A 66 22.81 17.71 3.23
C ALA A 66 22.40 16.62 2.23
N THR A 67 22.37 15.36 2.66
CA THR A 67 21.92 14.20 1.87
C THR A 67 20.42 14.20 1.58
N ALA A 68 19.63 14.98 2.33
CA ALA A 68 18.19 15.11 2.12
C ALA A 68 17.83 16.22 1.12
N LYS A 69 18.82 16.96 0.59
CA LYS A 69 18.59 17.99 -0.42
C LYS A 69 18.16 17.32 -1.73
N ILE A 70 17.02 17.77 -2.25
CA ILE A 70 16.43 17.26 -3.49
C ILE A 70 16.54 18.33 -4.56
N SER A 71 17.19 18.02 -5.69
CA SER A 71 17.26 18.93 -6.83
C SER A 71 16.05 18.79 -7.76
N LEU A 72 15.77 19.83 -8.56
CA LEU A 72 14.69 19.76 -9.57
C LEU A 72 14.97 18.69 -10.65
N GLU A 73 16.23 18.43 -10.97
CA GLU A 73 16.63 17.34 -11.85
C GLU A 73 16.30 15.97 -11.25
N GLN A 74 16.44 15.79 -9.93
CA GLN A 74 16.01 14.55 -9.26
C GLN A 74 14.49 14.39 -9.31
N VAL A 75 13.72 15.48 -9.16
CA VAL A 75 12.25 15.43 -9.34
C VAL A 75 11.88 15.08 -10.78
N ALA A 76 12.58 15.64 -11.77
CA ALA A 76 12.39 15.30 -13.17
C ALA A 76 12.78 13.84 -13.48
N ALA A 77 13.87 13.34 -12.88
CA ALA A 77 14.29 11.94 -13.00
C ALA A 77 13.26 10.99 -12.36
N HIS A 78 12.67 11.39 -11.23
CA HIS A 78 11.59 10.67 -10.59
C HIS A 78 10.38 10.54 -11.49
N TYR A 79 9.94 11.63 -12.10
CA TYR A 79 8.88 11.60 -13.11
C TYR A 79 9.25 10.70 -14.29
N ALA A 80 10.45 10.88 -14.86
CA ALA A 80 10.91 10.15 -16.02
C ALA A 80 10.92 8.63 -15.79
N ILE A 81 11.55 8.14 -14.71
CA ILE A 81 11.62 6.70 -14.42
C ILE A 81 10.22 6.12 -14.18
N ASN A 82 9.38 6.82 -13.41
CA ASN A 82 8.03 6.35 -13.12
C ASN A 82 7.13 6.32 -14.38
N SER A 83 7.36 7.24 -15.34
CA SER A 83 6.63 7.28 -16.62
C SER A 83 6.77 6.01 -17.46
N LEU A 84 7.73 5.12 -17.17
CA LEU A 84 7.85 3.82 -17.83
C LEU A 84 6.78 2.81 -17.38
N PHE A 85 6.24 2.99 -16.18
CA PHE A 85 5.30 2.07 -15.53
C PHE A 85 3.91 2.68 -15.30
N THR A 86 3.84 4.00 -15.22
CA THR A 86 2.59 4.73 -14.95
C THR A 86 2.24 5.61 -16.14
N THR A 87 0.99 5.51 -16.61
CA THR A 87 0.46 6.45 -17.61
C THR A 87 0.05 7.73 -16.89
N TYR A 88 0.83 8.79 -17.05
CA TYR A 88 0.51 10.09 -16.48
C TYR A 88 -0.52 10.85 -17.31
N THR A 89 -1.36 11.62 -16.62
CA THR A 89 -2.13 12.70 -17.25
C THR A 89 -1.19 13.83 -17.67
N ARG A 90 -1.64 14.71 -18.58
CA ARG A 90 -0.81 15.84 -19.05
C ARG A 90 -0.33 16.75 -17.93
N GLU A 91 -1.12 16.90 -16.87
CA GLU A 91 -0.72 17.60 -15.66
C GLU A 91 -0.89 16.66 -14.47
N GLN A 92 0.11 16.62 -13.59
CA GLN A 92 0.08 15.80 -12.39
C GLN A 92 0.88 16.44 -11.26
N ARG A 93 0.34 16.35 -10.05
CA ARG A 93 1.05 16.74 -8.84
C ARG A 93 2.02 15.65 -8.40
N ILE A 94 3.26 16.06 -8.13
CA ILE A 94 4.34 15.23 -7.59
C ILE A 94 4.87 15.95 -6.35
N TYR A 95 4.46 15.50 -5.17
CA TYR A 95 4.74 16.17 -3.89
C TYR A 95 4.31 17.66 -3.91
N CYS A 96 5.27 18.60 -3.89
CA CYS A 96 5.06 20.04 -3.95
C CYS A 96 5.31 20.65 -5.35
N TYR A 97 5.34 19.81 -6.39
CA TYR A 97 5.55 20.25 -7.77
C TYR A 97 4.36 19.87 -8.64
N ASN A 98 3.96 20.76 -9.54
CA ASN A 98 3.08 20.45 -10.65
C ASN A 98 3.92 20.13 -11.89
N ALA A 99 3.78 18.91 -12.39
CA ALA A 99 4.47 18.38 -13.55
C ALA A 99 3.56 18.43 -14.77
N LYS A 100 3.97 19.16 -15.80
CA LYS A 100 3.25 19.24 -17.09
C LYS A 100 4.04 18.57 -18.20
N GLN A 101 3.43 17.54 -18.80
CA GLN A 101 4.02 16.79 -19.90
C GLN A 101 3.67 17.46 -21.24
N HIS A 102 4.67 18.00 -21.91
CA HIS A 102 4.50 18.63 -23.22
C HIS A 102 4.64 17.62 -24.37
N ASP A 103 5.59 16.70 -24.25
CA ASP A 103 5.79 15.61 -25.20
C ASP A 103 6.27 14.37 -24.47
N TYR A 104 5.89 13.19 -24.98
CA TYR A 104 6.32 11.91 -24.44
C TYR A 104 6.23 10.84 -25.52
N GLN A 105 7.34 10.14 -25.74
CA GLN A 105 7.38 9.00 -26.63
C GLN A 105 8.19 7.89 -25.99
N MET A 106 7.69 6.65 -26.09
CA MET A 106 8.34 5.47 -25.56
C MET A 106 8.40 4.39 -26.63
N ARG A 107 9.56 3.71 -26.72
CA ARG A 107 9.77 2.56 -27.59
C ARG A 107 10.32 1.39 -26.77
N ARG A 108 9.82 0.20 -27.07
CA ARG A 108 10.29 -1.06 -26.46
C ARG A 108 10.94 -1.93 -27.52
N MET A 109 12.04 -2.57 -27.16
CA MET A 109 12.72 -3.54 -28.00
C MET A 109 13.24 -4.69 -27.13
N GLY A 110 12.54 -5.83 -27.18
CA GLY A 110 12.78 -6.94 -26.26
C GLY A 110 12.55 -6.52 -24.81
N ASN A 111 13.58 -6.66 -23.97
CA ASN A 111 13.54 -6.25 -22.57
C ASN A 111 13.93 -4.77 -22.36
N LEU A 112 14.39 -4.07 -23.40
CA LEU A 112 14.78 -2.67 -23.31
C LEU A 112 13.56 -1.76 -23.51
N SER A 113 13.44 -0.75 -22.68
CA SER A 113 12.45 0.33 -22.86
C SER A 113 13.16 1.68 -22.80
N LEU A 114 12.97 2.51 -23.82
CA LEU A 114 13.49 3.87 -23.87
C LEU A 114 12.31 4.84 -23.98
N ALA A 115 12.22 5.77 -23.02
CA ALA A 115 11.29 6.89 -23.10
C ALA A 115 12.05 8.21 -23.18
N VAL A 116 11.54 9.13 -24.00
CA VAL A 116 12.04 10.49 -24.17
C VAL A 116 10.86 11.44 -24.05
N GLY A 117 11.04 12.53 -23.31
CA GLY A 117 9.95 13.48 -23.11
C GLY A 117 10.42 14.88 -22.74
N GLN A 118 9.46 15.82 -22.83
CA GLN A 118 9.60 17.20 -22.38
C GLN A 118 8.66 17.43 -21.20
N LEU A 119 9.22 17.97 -20.12
CA LEU A 119 8.55 18.16 -18.85
C LEU A 119 8.76 19.59 -18.34
N GLU A 120 7.67 20.27 -18.00
CA GLU A 120 7.69 21.48 -17.20
C GLU A 120 7.43 21.12 -15.74
N LEU A 121 8.28 21.60 -14.83
CA LEU A 121 8.09 21.49 -13.39
C LEU A 121 7.87 22.86 -12.79
N VAL A 122 6.75 23.03 -12.10
CA VAL A 122 6.40 24.26 -11.37
C VAL A 122 6.29 23.96 -9.88
N SER A 123 7.07 24.67 -9.06
CA SER A 123 6.97 24.61 -7.60
C SER A 123 5.68 25.25 -7.12
N GLU A 124 4.86 24.54 -6.34
CA GLU A 124 3.63 25.11 -5.76
C GLU A 124 3.92 26.16 -4.68
N ILE A 125 5.13 26.16 -4.12
CA ILE A 125 5.52 27.02 -3.00
C ILE A 125 6.23 28.27 -3.51
N THR A 126 7.28 28.08 -4.33
CA THR A 126 8.12 29.19 -4.83
C THR A 126 7.67 29.73 -6.18
N LEU A 127 6.75 29.03 -6.87
CA LEU A 127 6.32 29.31 -8.24
C LEU A 127 7.45 29.27 -9.28
N GLU A 128 8.64 28.81 -8.90
CA GLU A 128 9.75 28.58 -9.81
C GLU A 128 9.33 27.55 -10.85
N CYS A 129 9.55 27.89 -12.12
CA CYS A 129 9.24 27.04 -13.27
C CYS A 129 10.53 26.69 -14.01
N LYS A 130 10.75 25.38 -14.25
CA LYS A 130 11.85 24.89 -15.08
C LYS A 130 11.36 23.89 -16.10
N ASN A 131 11.91 24.00 -17.31
CA ASN A 131 11.64 23.12 -18.43
C ASN A 131 12.81 22.15 -18.64
N PHE A 132 12.50 20.87 -18.64
CA PHE A 132 13.45 19.77 -18.80
C PHE A 132 13.13 18.92 -20.02
N VAL A 133 14.18 18.33 -20.58
CA VAL A 133 14.12 17.16 -21.45
C VAL A 133 14.68 16.00 -20.65
N PHE A 134 14.00 14.86 -20.72
CA PHE A 134 14.48 13.63 -20.13
C PHE A 134 14.60 12.51 -21.16
N ALA A 135 15.55 11.63 -20.94
CA ALA A 135 15.62 10.33 -21.58
C ALA A 135 15.85 9.27 -20.50
N VAL A 136 15.06 8.20 -20.52
CA VAL A 136 15.17 7.11 -19.56
C VAL A 136 15.20 5.78 -20.28
N LEU A 137 16.27 5.02 -20.03
CA LEU A 137 16.47 3.67 -20.51
C LEU A 137 16.30 2.69 -19.34
N HIS A 138 15.38 1.74 -19.47
CA HIS A 138 15.29 0.55 -18.63
C HIS A 138 15.95 -0.61 -19.34
N LEU A 139 16.98 -1.17 -18.72
CA LEU A 139 17.78 -2.26 -19.28
C LEU A 139 17.20 -3.64 -18.97
N GLY A 140 16.18 -3.69 -18.12
CA GLY A 140 15.67 -4.91 -17.50
C GLY A 140 16.10 -5.01 -16.03
N GLY A 141 15.43 -5.87 -15.28
CA GLY A 141 15.66 -5.98 -13.84
C GLY A 141 15.50 -4.62 -13.16
N TRP A 142 16.49 -4.24 -12.35
CA TRP A 142 16.52 -2.98 -11.58
C TRP A 142 17.44 -1.91 -12.18
N ASP A 143 17.92 -2.14 -13.40
CA ASP A 143 18.90 -1.28 -14.05
C ASP A 143 18.22 -0.19 -14.88
N PHE A 144 18.39 1.06 -14.42
CA PHE A 144 17.88 2.25 -15.07
C PHE A 144 19.01 3.23 -15.34
N HIS A 145 18.97 3.85 -16.52
CA HIS A 145 19.81 4.96 -16.88
C HIS A 145 18.94 6.12 -17.34
N CYS A 146 18.81 7.14 -16.49
CA CYS A 146 18.01 8.32 -16.74
C CYS A 146 18.93 9.55 -16.84
N CYS A 147 18.75 10.34 -17.89
CA CYS A 147 19.48 11.57 -18.10
C CYS A 147 18.50 12.74 -18.20
N ILE A 148 18.84 13.84 -17.54
CA ILE A 148 18.01 15.06 -17.47
C ILE A 148 18.86 16.25 -17.94
N ARG A 149 18.27 17.12 -18.75
CA ARG A 149 18.88 18.39 -19.15
C ARG A 149 17.83 19.48 -19.27
N SER A 150 18.24 20.73 -19.20
CA SER A 150 17.35 21.86 -19.49
C SER A 150 16.88 21.86 -20.95
N PHE A 151 15.62 22.23 -21.16
CA PHE A 151 15.07 22.41 -22.49
C PHE A 151 15.70 23.64 -23.17
N SER A 152 16.21 23.46 -24.39
CA SER A 152 16.93 24.49 -25.13
C SER A 152 16.31 24.80 -26.50
N GLY A 153 15.06 24.36 -26.75
CA GLY A 153 14.31 24.62 -27.98
C GLY A 153 13.89 23.37 -28.77
N GLN A 154 12.78 23.49 -29.51
CA GLN A 154 12.10 22.36 -30.15
C GLN A 154 12.96 21.63 -31.18
N ILE A 155 13.74 22.36 -31.99
CA ILE A 155 14.58 21.74 -33.05
C ILE A 155 15.65 20.83 -32.44
N VAL A 156 16.25 21.26 -31.33
CA VAL A 156 17.28 20.48 -30.64
C VAL A 156 16.65 19.24 -30.00
N TYR A 157 15.47 19.40 -29.40
CA TYR A 157 14.70 18.30 -28.82
C TYR A 157 14.33 17.23 -29.85
N GLU A 158 13.76 17.61 -31.00
CA GLU A 158 13.37 16.65 -32.04
C GLU A 158 14.58 15.88 -32.60
N LYS A 159 15.71 16.56 -32.83
CA LYS A 159 16.96 15.90 -33.25
C LYS A 159 17.48 14.92 -32.21
N LEU A 160 17.46 15.31 -30.93
CA LEU A 160 17.87 14.47 -29.82
C LEU A 160 16.99 13.22 -29.73
N LYS A 161 15.67 13.41 -29.78
CA LYS A 161 14.68 12.33 -29.72
C LYS A 161 14.88 11.33 -30.86
N GLN A 162 15.08 11.83 -32.08
CA GLN A 162 15.34 10.99 -33.25
C GLN A 162 16.67 10.21 -33.10
N LYS A 163 17.78 10.88 -32.76
CA LYS A 163 19.09 10.23 -32.58
C LYS A 163 19.04 9.11 -31.53
N LEU A 164 18.33 9.32 -30.42
CA LEU A 164 18.16 8.31 -29.37
C LEU A 164 17.36 7.09 -29.85
N PHE A 165 16.27 7.31 -30.56
CA PHE A 165 15.47 6.20 -31.07
C PHE A 165 16.14 5.44 -32.21
N ASP A 166 16.94 6.12 -33.03
CA ASP A 166 17.77 5.47 -34.06
C ASP A 166 18.86 4.61 -33.40
N ALA A 167 19.54 5.12 -32.36
CA ALA A 167 20.50 4.35 -31.59
C ALA A 167 19.88 3.11 -30.92
N LEU A 168 18.62 3.19 -30.47
CA LEU A 168 17.90 2.03 -29.92
C LEU A 168 17.66 0.95 -30.98
N GLN A 169 17.39 1.34 -32.24
CA GLN A 169 17.13 0.38 -33.33
C GLN A 169 18.36 -0.47 -33.68
N GLU A 170 19.57 0.04 -33.43
CA GLU A 170 20.82 -0.71 -33.64
C GLU A 170 21.08 -1.77 -32.54
N ALA A 171 20.20 -1.88 -31.55
CA ALA A 171 20.22 -2.90 -30.49
C ALA A 171 21.48 -2.98 -29.61
N SER A 172 22.33 -1.94 -29.63
CA SER A 172 23.51 -1.85 -28.77
C SER A 172 23.23 -0.97 -27.55
N ILE A 173 23.11 -1.59 -26.36
CA ILE A 173 22.92 -0.90 -25.08
C ILE A 173 24.03 0.14 -24.85
N ALA A 174 25.28 -0.24 -25.13
CA ALA A 174 26.43 0.65 -24.98
C ALA A 174 26.30 1.88 -25.87
N ASN A 175 25.85 1.71 -27.12
CA ASN A 175 25.65 2.83 -28.05
C ASN A 175 24.56 3.79 -27.54
N VAL A 176 23.45 3.27 -27.00
CA VAL A 176 22.38 4.10 -26.43
C VAL A 176 22.88 4.90 -25.23
N ILE A 177 23.57 4.28 -24.28
CA ILE A 177 24.10 4.96 -23.08
C ILE A 177 25.14 6.02 -23.45
N MET A 178 26.05 5.72 -24.39
CA MET A 178 27.02 6.69 -24.89
C MET A 178 26.30 7.86 -25.56
N THR A 179 25.31 7.59 -26.41
CA THR A 179 24.50 8.62 -27.07
C THR A 179 23.74 9.49 -26.06
N MET A 180 23.20 8.89 -24.99
CA MET A 180 22.57 9.64 -23.89
C MET A 180 23.58 10.53 -23.18
N SER A 181 24.76 10.01 -22.84
CA SER A 181 25.83 10.76 -22.17
C SER A 181 26.34 11.93 -23.03
N GLU A 182 26.48 11.74 -24.35
CA GLU A 182 26.83 12.81 -25.30
C GLU A 182 25.78 13.93 -25.36
N LEU A 183 24.49 13.57 -25.32
CA LEU A 183 23.39 14.51 -25.54
C LEU A 183 22.94 15.24 -24.27
N PHE A 184 23.16 14.65 -23.09
CA PHE A 184 22.71 15.16 -21.79
C PHE A 184 23.85 15.50 -20.83
N GLY A 185 25.07 15.01 -21.07
CA GLY A 185 26.21 15.13 -20.18
C GLY A 185 26.42 13.88 -19.32
N GLU A 186 27.41 13.92 -18.43
CA GLU A 186 27.86 12.75 -17.65
C GLU A 186 26.93 12.38 -16.48
N ARG A 187 26.06 13.30 -16.06
CA ARG A 187 25.20 13.10 -14.89
C ARG A 187 24.00 12.23 -15.28
N SER A 188 23.87 11.10 -14.58
CA SER A 188 22.75 10.18 -14.75
C SER A 188 22.13 9.81 -13.41
N PHE A 189 20.85 9.46 -13.47
CA PHE A 189 20.03 9.01 -12.37
C PHE A 189 19.60 7.57 -12.62
N SER A 190 19.40 6.84 -11.54
CA SER A 190 19.01 5.44 -11.52
C SER A 190 18.01 5.20 -10.40
N LEU A 191 17.62 3.95 -10.19
CA LEU A 191 16.66 3.58 -9.15
C LEU A 191 17.10 4.01 -7.73
N LYS A 192 18.41 4.09 -7.48
CA LYS A 192 18.97 4.51 -6.17
C LYS A 192 18.74 6.00 -5.87
N ASP A 193 18.56 6.81 -6.92
CA ASP A 193 18.43 8.27 -6.84
C ASP A 193 16.97 8.70 -6.68
N LEU A 194 16.03 7.75 -6.74
CA LEU A 194 14.61 7.97 -6.48
C LEU A 194 14.31 8.08 -4.98
N PHE A 195 13.18 8.72 -4.67
CA PHE A 195 12.65 8.72 -3.31
C PHE A 195 12.32 7.30 -2.84
N ALA A 196 12.47 7.06 -1.54
CA ALA A 196 12.40 5.72 -0.97
C ALA A 196 11.08 5.01 -1.26
N GLU A 197 9.95 5.72 -1.12
CA GLU A 197 8.61 5.20 -1.39
C GLU A 197 8.45 4.74 -2.84
N GLU A 198 8.84 5.60 -3.79
CA GLU A 198 8.72 5.29 -5.21
C GLU A 198 9.68 4.18 -5.63
N ARG A 199 10.89 4.17 -5.08
CA ARG A 199 11.85 3.09 -5.27
C ARG A 199 11.26 1.75 -4.83
N GLN A 200 10.67 1.69 -3.63
CA GLN A 200 10.03 0.47 -3.11
C GLN A 200 8.86 0.03 -4.00
N ARG A 201 8.02 0.98 -4.44
CA ARG A 201 6.91 0.71 -5.36
C ARG A 201 7.39 0.10 -6.67
N ILE A 202 8.40 0.69 -7.32
CA ILE A 202 8.97 0.18 -8.57
C ILE A 202 9.62 -1.20 -8.36
N MET A 203 10.35 -1.40 -7.26
CA MET A 203 10.92 -2.71 -6.93
C MET A 203 9.84 -3.79 -6.79
N GLY A 204 8.70 -3.47 -6.17
CA GLY A 204 7.55 -4.37 -6.09
C GLY A 204 6.99 -4.72 -7.47
N LEU A 205 6.75 -3.71 -8.31
CA LEU A 205 6.24 -3.90 -9.69
C LEU A 205 7.17 -4.78 -10.54
N LEU A 206 8.47 -4.54 -10.48
CA LEU A 206 9.48 -5.30 -11.22
C LEU A 206 9.60 -6.74 -10.73
N SER A 207 9.33 -6.99 -9.45
CA SER A 207 9.40 -8.31 -8.84
C SER A 207 8.14 -9.15 -9.08
N GLN A 208 7.01 -8.52 -9.40
CA GLN A 208 5.72 -9.21 -9.53
C GLN A 208 5.74 -10.37 -10.53
N LYS A 209 6.41 -10.21 -11.68
CA LYS A 209 6.52 -11.29 -12.67
C LYS A 209 7.29 -12.49 -12.12
N THR A 210 8.36 -12.24 -11.37
CA THR A 210 9.17 -13.29 -10.75
C THR A 210 8.40 -13.97 -9.62
N LEU A 211 7.71 -13.20 -8.78
CA LEU A 211 6.85 -13.73 -7.71
C LEU A 211 5.76 -14.63 -8.29
N ASN A 212 5.00 -14.15 -9.30
CA ASN A 212 3.97 -14.96 -9.96
C ASN A 212 4.52 -16.28 -10.53
N ARG A 213 5.75 -16.28 -11.05
CA ARG A 213 6.41 -17.50 -11.55
C ARG A 213 6.78 -18.44 -10.39
N LEU A 214 7.29 -17.89 -9.28
CA LEU A 214 7.59 -18.67 -8.09
C LEU A 214 6.32 -19.29 -7.50
N ASP A 215 5.22 -18.54 -7.45
CA ASP A 215 3.93 -19.04 -6.97
C ASP A 215 3.44 -20.23 -7.80
N GLN A 216 3.60 -20.18 -9.13
CA GLN A 216 3.29 -21.31 -10.01
C GLN A 216 4.20 -22.52 -9.76
N LEU A 217 5.50 -22.31 -9.56
CA LEU A 217 6.45 -23.38 -9.29
C LEU A 217 6.15 -24.08 -7.96
N TYR A 218 5.94 -23.30 -6.88
CA TYR A 218 5.60 -23.87 -5.57
C TYR A 218 4.24 -24.56 -5.59
N SER A 219 3.24 -23.98 -6.27
CA SER A 219 1.95 -24.64 -6.47
C SER A 219 2.06 -25.98 -7.18
N GLN A 220 2.94 -26.08 -8.18
CA GLN A 220 3.19 -27.33 -8.90
C GLN A 220 3.87 -28.35 -7.99
N VAL A 221 4.92 -27.95 -7.27
CA VAL A 221 5.63 -28.82 -6.33
C VAL A 221 4.69 -29.35 -5.25
N TYR A 222 3.83 -28.50 -4.69
CA TYR A 222 2.84 -28.91 -3.70
C TYR A 222 1.86 -29.96 -4.27
N ARG A 223 1.27 -29.69 -5.44
CA ARG A 223 0.31 -30.61 -6.07
C ARG A 223 0.92 -31.97 -6.42
N ASP A 224 2.11 -31.97 -7.01
CA ASP A 224 2.78 -33.19 -7.45
C ASP A 224 3.18 -34.09 -6.27
N ASN A 225 3.44 -33.49 -5.10
CA ASN A 225 3.90 -34.19 -3.91
C ASN A 225 2.84 -34.31 -2.80
N TYR A 226 1.58 -33.91 -3.05
CA TYR A 226 0.52 -33.93 -2.05
C TYR A 226 0.31 -35.32 -1.43
N SER A 227 0.28 -36.37 -2.27
CA SER A 227 0.12 -37.75 -1.80
C SER A 227 1.26 -38.22 -0.89
N ILE A 228 2.48 -37.70 -1.11
CA ILE A 228 3.64 -38.01 -0.29
C ILE A 228 3.50 -37.32 1.07
N MET A 229 3.15 -36.03 1.09
CA MET A 229 2.90 -35.30 2.34
C MET A 229 1.82 -35.98 3.19
N MET A 230 0.72 -36.41 2.56
CA MET A 230 -0.35 -37.15 3.24
C MET A 230 0.14 -38.49 3.83
N ALA A 231 1.07 -39.18 3.17
CA ALA A 231 1.66 -40.41 3.70
C ALA A 231 2.49 -40.14 4.98
N PHE A 232 3.29 -39.06 4.99
CA PHE A 232 4.03 -38.63 6.18
C PHE A 232 3.09 -38.32 7.35
N HIS A 233 2.03 -37.53 7.11
CA HIS A 233 1.05 -37.21 8.15
C HIS A 233 0.34 -38.45 8.68
N ARG A 234 -0.07 -39.36 7.80
CA ARG A 234 -0.74 -40.62 8.20
C ARG A 234 0.13 -41.47 9.14
N ASP A 235 1.42 -41.54 8.86
CA ASP A 235 2.37 -42.33 9.65
C ASP A 235 2.93 -41.55 10.86
N ASN A 236 2.42 -40.33 11.12
CA ASN A 236 2.89 -39.40 12.16
C ASN A 236 4.40 -39.11 12.05
N LEU A 237 4.91 -39.06 10.81
CA LEU A 237 6.29 -38.72 10.52
C LEU A 237 6.41 -37.23 10.18
N PRO A 238 7.52 -36.57 10.52
CA PRO A 238 7.74 -35.19 10.14
C PRO A 238 7.89 -35.07 8.62
N VAL A 239 7.11 -34.17 8.01
CA VAL A 239 7.22 -33.85 6.59
C VAL A 239 8.58 -33.19 6.31
N PRO A 240 9.29 -33.57 5.22
CA PRO A 240 10.50 -32.89 4.79
C PRO A 240 10.29 -31.37 4.64
N GLN A 241 11.24 -30.57 5.11
CA GLN A 241 11.11 -29.12 5.16
C GLN A 241 10.85 -28.50 3.78
N GLU A 242 11.43 -29.05 2.73
CA GLU A 242 11.28 -28.54 1.36
C GLU A 242 9.84 -28.70 0.86
N LEU A 243 9.17 -29.80 1.22
CA LEU A 243 7.76 -30.03 0.90
C LEU A 243 6.85 -29.13 1.75
N GLN A 244 7.19 -28.96 3.02
CA GLN A 244 6.45 -28.06 3.93
C GLN A 244 6.48 -26.62 3.43
N VAL A 245 7.66 -26.09 3.07
CA VAL A 245 7.79 -24.73 2.54
C VAL A 245 7.03 -24.57 1.22
N ALA A 246 7.04 -25.59 0.35
CA ALA A 246 6.26 -25.54 -0.88
C ALA A 246 4.75 -25.46 -0.62
N ALA A 247 4.24 -26.21 0.36
CA ALA A 247 2.84 -26.14 0.79
C ALA A 247 2.50 -24.77 1.39
N GLU A 248 3.33 -24.26 2.31
CA GLU A 248 3.13 -22.95 2.96
C GLU A 248 3.06 -21.81 1.94
N VAL A 249 3.97 -21.79 0.96
CA VAL A 249 3.97 -20.76 -0.10
C VAL A 249 2.77 -20.92 -1.04
N ALA A 250 2.46 -22.16 -1.47
CA ALA A 250 1.35 -22.42 -2.39
C ALA A 250 -0.01 -22.09 -1.78
N LEU A 251 -0.27 -22.57 -0.56
CA LEU A 251 -1.51 -22.30 0.18
C LEU A 251 -1.60 -20.83 0.56
N GLY A 252 -0.49 -20.22 0.97
CA GLY A 252 -0.46 -18.80 1.30
C GLY A 252 -0.81 -17.89 0.12
N HIS A 253 -0.31 -18.20 -1.09
CA HIS A 253 -0.69 -17.49 -2.31
C HIS A 253 -2.17 -17.70 -2.67
N ARG A 254 -2.70 -18.93 -2.51
CA ARG A 254 -4.13 -19.24 -2.75
C ARG A 254 -5.04 -18.46 -1.78
N LEU A 255 -4.70 -18.44 -0.49
CA LEU A 255 -5.41 -17.64 0.52
C LEU A 255 -5.43 -16.16 0.16
N LEU A 256 -4.27 -15.60 -0.22
CA LEU A 256 -4.18 -14.19 -0.63
C LEU A 256 -5.03 -13.90 -1.88
N THR A 257 -5.03 -14.81 -2.85
CA THR A 257 -5.83 -14.68 -4.07
C THR A 257 -7.33 -14.73 -3.76
N SER A 258 -7.74 -15.67 -2.90
CA SER A 258 -9.15 -15.82 -2.50
C SER A 258 -9.62 -14.64 -1.65
N ALA A 259 -8.79 -14.12 -0.73
CA ALA A 259 -9.10 -12.93 0.06
C ALA A 259 -9.27 -11.68 -0.81
N ARG A 260 -8.36 -11.46 -1.78
CA ARG A 260 -8.48 -10.36 -2.76
C ARG A 260 -9.68 -10.55 -3.69
N GLY A 261 -10.00 -11.79 -4.07
CA GLY A 261 -11.20 -12.11 -4.84
C GLY A 261 -12.47 -11.77 -4.07
N LEU A 262 -12.52 -12.14 -2.79
CA LEU A 262 -13.60 -11.79 -1.89
C LEU A 262 -13.75 -10.26 -1.74
N GLU A 263 -12.66 -9.51 -1.53
CA GLU A 263 -12.71 -8.03 -1.48
C GLU A 263 -13.27 -7.41 -2.76
N ARG A 264 -12.97 -7.96 -3.94
CA ARG A 264 -13.42 -7.41 -5.23
C ARG A 264 -14.89 -7.72 -5.53
N GLU A 265 -15.32 -8.92 -5.23
CA GLU A 265 -16.70 -9.37 -5.51
C GLU A 265 -17.67 -8.96 -4.40
N SER A 266 -17.17 -8.59 -3.22
CA SER A 266 -18.00 -8.10 -2.12
C SER A 266 -18.42 -6.64 -2.36
N SER A 267 -19.48 -6.45 -3.14
CA SER A 267 -20.07 -5.14 -3.40
C SER A 267 -20.96 -4.70 -2.23
N ASP A 268 -20.87 -3.43 -1.84
CA ASP A 268 -21.63 -2.81 -0.74
C ASP A 268 -21.57 -3.55 0.62
N GLY A 269 -20.52 -4.35 0.85
CA GLY A 269 -20.35 -5.12 2.09
C GLY A 269 -21.05 -6.49 2.13
N LYS A 270 -21.73 -6.89 1.05
CA LYS A 270 -22.26 -8.26 0.91
C LYS A 270 -21.14 -9.21 0.51
N LEU A 271 -20.90 -10.22 1.33
CA LEU A 271 -19.79 -11.16 1.13
C LEU A 271 -20.11 -12.17 0.03
N SER A 272 -19.14 -12.42 -0.87
CA SER A 272 -19.29 -13.45 -1.89
C SER A 272 -19.20 -14.85 -1.29
N VAL A 273 -20.31 -15.60 -1.32
CA VAL A 273 -20.42 -16.94 -0.74
C VAL A 273 -19.42 -17.94 -1.35
N SER A 274 -19.11 -17.82 -2.64
CA SER A 274 -18.18 -18.72 -3.33
C SER A 274 -16.74 -18.55 -2.84
N TYR A 275 -16.25 -17.30 -2.80
CA TYR A 275 -14.89 -17.00 -2.32
C TYR A 275 -14.73 -17.24 -0.82
N LEU A 276 -15.80 -17.05 -0.07
CA LEU A 276 -15.81 -17.35 1.36
C LEU A 276 -15.71 -18.86 1.61
N ALA A 277 -16.47 -19.68 0.86
CA ALA A 277 -16.34 -21.14 0.93
C ALA A 277 -14.94 -21.62 0.49
N GLU A 278 -14.34 -20.97 -0.51
CA GLU A 278 -12.97 -21.24 -0.92
C GLU A 278 -11.96 -20.91 0.19
N LEU A 279 -12.10 -19.76 0.87
CA LEU A 279 -11.25 -19.39 2.00
C LEU A 279 -11.35 -20.38 3.16
N GLU A 280 -12.55 -20.85 3.51
CA GLU A 280 -12.73 -21.86 4.56
C GLU A 280 -12.09 -23.21 4.19
N ALA A 281 -12.26 -23.64 2.94
CA ALA A 281 -11.63 -24.85 2.44
C ALA A 281 -10.10 -24.75 2.51
N LEU A 282 -9.54 -23.60 2.12
CA LEU A 282 -8.12 -23.31 2.22
C LEU A 282 -7.63 -23.25 3.68
N ALA A 283 -8.40 -22.64 4.58
CA ALA A 283 -8.06 -22.59 6.00
C ALA A 283 -8.02 -23.98 6.63
N THR A 284 -8.95 -24.85 6.22
CA THR A 284 -8.96 -26.26 6.62
C THR A 284 -7.73 -27.00 6.06
N GLU A 285 -7.41 -26.78 4.79
CA GLU A 285 -6.23 -27.40 4.16
C GLU A 285 -4.93 -26.94 4.84
N VAL A 286 -4.82 -25.67 5.25
CA VAL A 286 -3.66 -25.14 5.98
C VAL A 286 -3.49 -25.79 7.36
N ASP A 287 -4.59 -25.96 8.10
CA ASP A 287 -4.59 -26.65 9.40
C ASP A 287 -4.23 -28.14 9.25
N ASP A 288 -4.84 -28.82 8.27
CA ASP A 288 -4.57 -30.23 7.96
C ASP A 288 -3.09 -30.48 7.61
N GLN A 289 -2.47 -29.57 6.85
CA GLN A 289 -1.06 -29.64 6.47
C GLN A 289 -0.11 -29.04 7.52
N GLN A 290 -0.63 -28.61 8.69
CA GLN A 290 0.14 -27.99 9.77
C GLN A 290 1.04 -26.84 9.29
N CYS A 291 0.57 -26.09 8.30
CA CYS A 291 1.33 -25.03 7.64
C CYS A 291 1.36 -23.77 8.50
N ARG A 292 2.53 -23.14 8.62
CA ARG A 292 2.64 -21.85 9.30
C ARG A 292 2.26 -20.74 8.35
N PHE A 293 1.17 -20.05 8.64
CA PHE A 293 0.70 -18.95 7.81
C PHE A 293 0.74 -17.62 8.58
N HIS A 294 1.59 -16.71 8.13
CA HIS A 294 1.69 -15.35 8.67
C HIS A 294 1.73 -14.37 7.49
N ASN A 295 0.56 -14.04 6.96
CA ASN A 295 0.45 -13.05 5.88
C ASN A 295 -0.34 -11.84 6.36
N LEU A 296 0.36 -10.72 6.51
CA LEU A 296 -0.22 -9.45 6.94
C LEU A 296 -1.28 -8.94 5.97
N GLU A 297 -1.11 -9.17 4.66
CA GLU A 297 -2.08 -8.69 3.66
C GLU A 297 -3.42 -9.42 3.76
N VAL A 298 -3.40 -10.74 4.02
CA VAL A 298 -4.65 -11.51 4.22
C VAL A 298 -5.33 -11.05 5.49
N LYS A 299 -4.58 -10.88 6.57
CA LYS A 299 -5.09 -10.35 7.84
C LYS A 299 -5.81 -9.02 7.64
N GLU A 300 -5.13 -8.04 7.03
CA GLU A 300 -5.69 -6.71 6.78
C GLU A 300 -6.91 -6.75 5.85
N ALA A 301 -6.92 -7.65 4.85
CA ALA A 301 -8.05 -7.82 3.94
C ALA A 301 -9.29 -8.35 4.67
N LEU A 302 -9.13 -9.38 5.50
CA LEU A 302 -10.23 -9.94 6.29
C LEU A 302 -10.76 -8.92 7.31
N GLU A 303 -9.88 -8.17 8.00
CA GLU A 303 -10.30 -7.11 8.92
C GLU A 303 -11.14 -6.03 8.23
N ARG A 304 -10.74 -5.59 7.03
CA ARG A 304 -11.52 -4.64 6.22
C ARG A 304 -12.87 -5.20 5.80
N LEU A 305 -12.90 -6.46 5.36
CA LEU A 305 -14.12 -7.16 4.95
C LEU A 305 -15.11 -7.27 6.12
N ILE A 306 -14.65 -7.70 7.30
CA ILE A 306 -15.46 -7.78 8.53
C ILE A 306 -16.09 -6.43 8.84
N VAL A 307 -15.28 -5.35 8.82
CA VAL A 307 -15.78 -3.99 9.09
C VAL A 307 -16.81 -3.55 8.04
N SER A 308 -16.56 -3.79 6.75
CA SER A 308 -17.51 -3.42 5.69
C SER A 308 -18.82 -4.20 5.76
N SER A 309 -18.75 -5.51 6.02
CA SER A 309 -19.91 -6.38 6.12
C SER A 309 -20.74 -6.06 7.37
N LEU A 310 -20.09 -5.80 8.50
CA LEU A 310 -20.79 -5.36 9.71
C LEU A 310 -21.52 -4.02 9.49
N ARG A 311 -20.88 -3.04 8.83
CA ARG A 311 -21.56 -1.77 8.51
C ARG A 311 -22.77 -2.00 7.62
N HIS A 312 -22.65 -2.87 6.63
CA HIS A 312 -23.75 -3.24 5.75
C HIS A 312 -24.92 -3.82 6.54
N ILE A 313 -24.69 -4.85 7.36
CA ILE A 313 -25.71 -5.48 8.21
C ILE A 313 -26.44 -4.48 9.12
N LEU A 314 -25.71 -3.50 9.67
CA LEU A 314 -26.27 -2.54 10.63
C LEU A 314 -26.99 -1.34 9.98
N HIS A 315 -26.72 -1.04 8.71
CA HIS A 315 -27.26 0.15 8.03
C HIS A 315 -28.12 -0.16 6.81
N ASP A 316 -28.15 -1.40 6.33
CA ASP A 316 -29.07 -1.81 5.26
C ASP A 316 -30.52 -1.68 5.74
N ARG A 317 -31.34 -0.98 4.97
CA ARG A 317 -32.74 -0.72 5.30
C ARG A 317 -33.67 -1.84 4.83
N GLU A 318 -33.21 -2.66 3.89
CA GLU A 318 -34.01 -3.68 3.22
C GLU A 318 -33.72 -5.07 3.80
N HIS A 319 -33.79 -5.25 5.13
CA HIS A 319 -33.40 -6.40 5.99
C HIS A 319 -33.79 -7.86 5.58
N HIS A 320 -34.04 -8.17 4.31
CA HIS A 320 -34.52 -9.43 3.77
C HIS A 320 -33.51 -10.57 3.91
N ASN A 321 -32.19 -10.31 3.88
CA ASN A 321 -31.14 -11.34 3.90
C ASN A 321 -30.19 -11.26 5.11
N VAL A 322 -30.53 -10.46 6.12
CA VAL A 322 -29.62 -10.18 7.24
C VAL A 322 -29.14 -11.44 7.97
N GLU A 323 -29.98 -12.46 8.07
CA GLU A 323 -29.60 -13.71 8.69
C GLU A 323 -28.46 -14.43 7.95
N GLU A 324 -28.46 -14.35 6.62
CA GLU A 324 -27.42 -14.91 5.75
C GLU A 324 -26.15 -14.04 5.81
N ASP A 325 -26.30 -12.72 5.86
CA ASP A 325 -25.19 -11.78 5.96
C ASP A 325 -24.46 -11.92 7.31
N ILE A 326 -25.19 -12.05 8.42
CA ILE A 326 -24.62 -12.35 9.74
C ILE A 326 -23.89 -13.69 9.72
N TYR A 327 -24.51 -14.72 9.14
CA TYR A 327 -23.88 -16.04 9.02
C TYR A 327 -22.57 -15.99 8.21
N ASN A 328 -22.55 -15.25 7.10
CA ASN A 328 -21.33 -15.08 6.30
C ASN A 328 -20.26 -14.28 7.05
N LEU A 329 -20.64 -13.27 7.83
CA LEU A 329 -19.71 -12.53 8.67
C LEU A 329 -19.07 -13.42 9.75
N GLU A 330 -19.88 -14.24 10.43
CA GLU A 330 -19.40 -15.20 11.42
C GLU A 330 -18.40 -16.19 10.81
N ARG A 331 -18.66 -16.68 9.60
CA ARG A 331 -17.75 -17.58 8.89
C ARG A 331 -16.38 -16.95 8.60
N ILE A 332 -16.32 -15.66 8.26
CA ILE A 332 -15.02 -14.96 8.10
C ILE A 332 -14.28 -14.90 9.43
N ILE A 333 -14.97 -14.65 10.54
CA ILE A 333 -14.34 -14.60 11.86
C ILE A 333 -13.79 -15.99 12.23
N GLU A 334 -14.51 -17.06 11.92
CA GLU A 334 -14.09 -18.45 12.18
C GLU A 334 -12.87 -18.89 11.34
N VAL A 335 -12.58 -18.21 10.22
CA VAL A 335 -11.34 -18.43 9.46
C VAL A 335 -10.11 -18.03 10.29
N ASP A 336 -10.21 -17.04 11.18
CA ASP A 336 -9.10 -16.66 12.08
C ASP A 336 -8.76 -17.78 13.06
N ASP A 337 -9.78 -18.43 13.63
CA ASP A 337 -9.58 -19.51 14.60
C ASP A 337 -8.75 -20.67 14.00
N ARG A 338 -8.88 -20.91 12.69
CA ARG A 338 -8.14 -21.95 11.96
C ARG A 338 -6.75 -21.51 11.51
N LEU A 339 -6.63 -20.25 11.07
CA LEU A 339 -5.36 -19.74 10.53
C LEU A 339 -4.45 -19.12 11.60
N ASN A 340 -4.99 -18.83 12.78
CA ASN A 340 -4.33 -18.13 13.88
C ASN A 340 -3.66 -16.81 13.41
N LEU A 341 -4.38 -16.01 12.61
CA LEU A 341 -3.91 -14.72 12.08
C LEU A 341 -3.87 -13.63 13.16
N GLY A 342 -4.68 -13.82 14.21
CA GLY A 342 -4.87 -12.87 15.29
C GLY A 342 -5.55 -11.61 14.77
N LEU A 343 -6.73 -11.77 14.14
CA LEU A 343 -7.49 -10.64 13.59
C LEU A 343 -7.83 -9.64 14.70
N SER A 344 -7.60 -8.36 14.41
CA SER A 344 -7.98 -7.26 15.30
C SER A 344 -9.43 -6.86 15.05
N LEU A 345 -10.33 -7.33 15.91
CA LEU A 345 -11.76 -7.01 15.84
C LEU A 345 -12.13 -5.63 16.43
N THR A 346 -11.17 -4.84 16.91
CA THR A 346 -11.43 -3.58 17.63
C THR A 346 -12.32 -2.60 16.86
N ASN A 347 -12.05 -2.39 15.57
CA ASN A 347 -12.87 -1.48 14.75
C ASN A 347 -14.31 -2.01 14.57
N ALA A 348 -14.46 -3.33 14.39
CA ALA A 348 -15.77 -3.95 14.28
C ALA A 348 -16.53 -3.88 15.62
N GLN A 349 -15.83 -4.09 16.74
CA GLN A 349 -16.37 -3.97 18.08
C GLN A 349 -16.90 -2.57 18.36
N GLU A 350 -16.13 -1.53 18.00
CA GLU A 350 -16.53 -0.14 18.21
C GLU A 350 -17.78 0.21 17.39
N ILE A 351 -17.83 -0.21 16.13
CA ILE A 351 -19.01 -0.01 15.27
C ILE A 351 -20.24 -0.72 15.85
N TYR A 352 -20.11 -1.99 16.23
CA TYR A 352 -21.20 -2.74 16.83
C TYR A 352 -21.67 -2.07 18.14
N PHE A 353 -20.74 -1.65 19.00
CA PHE A 353 -21.05 -1.02 20.28
C PHE A 353 -21.81 0.30 20.10
N GLN A 354 -21.41 1.14 19.15
CA GLN A 354 -22.12 2.37 18.82
C GLN A 354 -23.55 2.07 18.31
N SER A 355 -23.71 1.04 17.48
CA SER A 355 -25.03 0.61 17.00
C SER A 355 -25.86 -0.10 18.08
N LEU A 356 -25.23 -0.74 19.06
CA LEU A 356 -25.91 -1.41 20.16
C LEU A 356 -26.77 -0.39 20.93
N GLU A 357 -26.18 0.73 21.34
CA GLU A 357 -26.89 1.77 22.10
C GLU A 357 -27.93 2.51 21.26
N ASN A 358 -27.58 2.85 20.01
CA ASN A 358 -28.39 3.74 19.18
C ASN A 358 -29.49 3.01 18.38
N TYR A 359 -29.34 1.71 18.14
CA TYR A 359 -30.19 0.96 17.21
C TYR A 359 -30.69 -0.37 17.80
N ILE A 360 -29.79 -1.26 18.22
CA ILE A 360 -30.16 -2.64 18.62
C ILE A 360 -30.94 -2.65 19.95
N VAL A 361 -30.56 -1.84 20.93
CA VAL A 361 -31.28 -1.73 22.21
C VAL A 361 -32.70 -1.16 22.02
N PRO A 362 -32.91 -0.06 21.26
CA PRO A 362 -34.25 0.37 20.89
C PRO A 362 -35.10 -0.71 20.22
N LEU A 363 -34.52 -1.53 19.33
CA LEU A 363 -35.23 -2.66 18.71
C LEU A 363 -35.67 -3.70 19.75
N CYS A 364 -34.78 -4.08 20.67
CA CYS A 364 -35.09 -5.02 21.75
C CYS A 364 -36.23 -4.51 22.64
N LEU A 365 -36.16 -3.23 23.05
CA LEU A 365 -37.17 -2.60 23.89
C LEU A 365 -38.52 -2.48 23.17
N GLY A 366 -38.51 -2.11 21.88
CA GLY A 366 -39.71 -2.04 21.05
C GLY A 366 -40.41 -3.40 20.93
N TYR A 367 -39.65 -4.49 20.78
CA TYR A 367 -40.20 -5.84 20.77
C TYR A 367 -40.81 -6.23 22.14
N ILE A 368 -40.09 -6.00 23.24
CA ILE A 368 -40.58 -6.30 24.60
C ILE A 368 -41.88 -5.54 24.90
N GLN A 369 -41.97 -4.28 24.49
CA GLN A 369 -43.19 -3.47 24.63
C GLN A 369 -44.35 -4.02 23.78
N LYS A 370 -44.09 -4.43 22.52
CA LYS A 370 -45.10 -5.08 21.67
C LYS A 370 -45.59 -6.41 22.28
N ARG A 371 -44.70 -7.24 22.83
CA ARG A 371 -45.04 -8.51 23.51
C ARG A 371 -45.94 -8.27 24.72
N ASN A 372 -45.61 -7.29 25.57
CA ASN A 372 -46.39 -6.95 26.75
C ASN A 372 -47.74 -6.30 26.42
N ASN A 373 -47.83 -5.54 25.32
CA ASN A 373 -49.08 -4.88 24.88
C ASN A 373 -50.00 -5.80 24.06
N ALA A 374 -49.48 -6.84 23.41
CA ALA A 374 -50.25 -7.85 22.69
C ALA A 374 -51.16 -8.69 23.61
N GLU A 375 -50.90 -8.71 24.93
CA GLU A 375 -51.83 -9.28 25.92
C GLU A 375 -53.05 -8.38 26.20
N ILE A 376 -53.10 -7.13 25.68
CA ILE A 376 -54.13 -6.15 26.06
C ILE A 376 -54.99 -5.65 24.89
N GLN A 377 -54.57 -5.62 23.62
CA GLN A 377 -55.46 -5.22 22.52
C GLN A 377 -55.18 -5.91 21.17
N THR A 378 -56.18 -6.63 20.66
CA THR A 378 -56.41 -6.86 19.24
C THR A 378 -56.99 -5.58 18.64
N ASN A 379 -56.23 -4.86 17.79
CA ASN A 379 -56.70 -4.17 16.57
C ASN A 379 -55.63 -3.23 16.01
N GLY A 380 -55.22 -3.49 14.77
CA GLY A 380 -54.99 -2.44 13.78
C GLY A 380 -53.62 -1.77 13.68
N VAL A 381 -52.98 -2.05 12.53
CA VAL A 381 -52.22 -1.13 11.65
C VAL A 381 -50.69 -1.08 11.79
N GLU A 382 -50.08 -1.09 10.59
CA GLU A 382 -48.69 -0.83 10.16
C GLU A 382 -47.69 -2.01 10.16
N GLU A 383 -47.87 -2.86 9.14
CA GLU A 383 -46.80 -3.63 8.50
C GLU A 383 -45.84 -2.68 7.78
N GLY A 384 -44.66 -2.46 8.37
CA GLY A 384 -43.57 -1.73 7.74
C GLY A 384 -42.35 -1.63 8.66
N GLU A 385 -41.20 -2.11 8.19
CA GLU A 385 -39.84 -1.77 8.66
C GLU A 385 -39.29 -2.37 9.98
N ALA A 386 -39.90 -3.39 10.59
CA ALA A 386 -39.40 -3.94 11.87
C ALA A 386 -38.60 -5.25 11.70
N TRP A 387 -37.40 -5.31 12.28
CA TRP A 387 -36.64 -6.56 12.46
C TRP A 387 -37.48 -7.61 13.17
N GLU A 388 -37.42 -8.85 12.69
CA GLU A 388 -38.08 -9.97 13.35
C GLU A 388 -37.27 -10.48 14.55
N LEU A 389 -37.93 -11.12 15.53
CA LEU A 389 -37.26 -11.66 16.72
C LEU A 389 -36.07 -12.58 16.40
N PRO A 390 -36.14 -13.50 15.40
CA PRO A 390 -34.99 -14.33 15.03
C PRO A 390 -33.78 -13.51 14.56
N GLN A 391 -34.04 -12.42 13.83
CA GLN A 391 -33.00 -11.52 13.30
C GLN A 391 -32.35 -10.71 14.43
N ILE A 392 -33.14 -10.21 15.38
CA ILE A 392 -32.64 -9.50 16.58
C ILE A 392 -31.79 -10.45 17.44
N ASN A 393 -32.22 -11.70 17.62
CA ASN A 393 -31.46 -12.70 18.36
C ASN A 393 -30.11 -12.99 17.68
N LYS A 394 -30.09 -13.15 16.35
CA LYS A 394 -28.85 -13.32 15.58
C LYS A 394 -27.91 -12.12 15.70
N LEU A 395 -28.43 -10.89 15.69
CA LEU A 395 -27.60 -9.69 15.95
C LEU A 395 -26.94 -9.71 17.32
N LEU A 396 -27.67 -10.13 18.36
CA LEU A 396 -27.12 -10.23 19.71
C LEU A 396 -26.10 -11.38 19.79
N GLN A 397 -26.34 -12.52 19.12
CA GLN A 397 -25.35 -13.59 19.02
C GLN A 397 -24.06 -13.14 18.32
N LEU A 398 -24.17 -12.33 17.27
CA LEU A 398 -23.02 -11.68 16.63
C LEU A 398 -22.25 -10.79 17.62
N GLY A 399 -22.95 -10.05 18.49
CA GLY A 399 -22.33 -9.28 19.57
C GLY A 399 -21.47 -10.13 20.51
N LYS A 400 -21.95 -11.34 20.86
CA LYS A 400 -21.14 -12.31 21.63
C LYS A 400 -19.92 -12.80 20.87
N LYS A 401 -20.05 -13.12 19.58
CA LYS A 401 -18.92 -13.51 18.73
C LYS A 401 -17.87 -12.39 18.61
N LEU A 402 -18.29 -11.13 18.63
CA LEU A 402 -17.41 -9.96 18.72
C LEU A 402 -16.89 -9.69 20.14
N ALA A 403 -17.14 -10.56 21.12
CA ALA A 403 -16.75 -10.41 22.52
C ALA A 403 -17.33 -9.14 23.21
N ILE A 404 -18.55 -8.74 22.85
CA ILE A 404 -19.30 -7.65 23.50
C ILE A 404 -20.37 -8.25 24.41
N ASP A 405 -20.49 -7.73 25.64
CA ASP A 405 -21.50 -8.18 26.60
C ASP A 405 -22.90 -7.71 26.19
N VAL A 406 -23.72 -8.67 25.77
CA VAL A 406 -25.13 -8.48 25.40
C VAL A 406 -26.04 -9.45 26.16
N ASP A 407 -25.53 -10.15 27.19
CA ASP A 407 -26.23 -11.22 27.89
C ASP A 407 -27.53 -10.74 28.54
N ARG A 408 -27.52 -9.50 29.04
CA ARG A 408 -28.70 -8.86 29.63
C ARG A 408 -29.88 -8.82 28.66
N TRP A 409 -29.64 -8.52 27.39
CA TRP A 409 -30.69 -8.35 26.38
C TRP A 409 -31.14 -9.70 25.82
N LEU A 410 -30.22 -10.64 25.62
CA LEU A 410 -30.55 -12.02 25.24
C LEU A 410 -31.48 -12.67 26.28
N ASN A 411 -31.18 -12.52 27.57
CA ASN A 411 -31.99 -13.10 28.66
C ASN A 411 -33.37 -12.44 28.83
N GLN A 412 -33.58 -11.23 28.29
CA GLN A 412 -34.87 -10.53 28.36
C GLN A 412 -35.79 -10.83 27.17
N LEU A 413 -35.24 -11.36 26.07
CA LEU A 413 -35.99 -11.70 24.86
C LEU A 413 -36.50 -13.15 24.86
N TYR A 414 -35.84 -14.06 25.61
CA TYR A 414 -36.36 -15.38 25.98
C TYR A 414 -37.34 -15.24 27.14
#